data_AF-A0AAW3MMU1-F1
#
_entry.id   AF-A0AAW3MMU1-F1
#
_cell.length_a   1.000
_cell.length_b   1.000
_cell.length_c   1.000
_cell.angle_alpha   90.00
_cell.angle_beta   90.00
_cell.angle_gamma   90.00
#
_symmetry.space_group_name_H-M   'P 1'
#
loop_
_entity.id
_entity.type
_entity.pdbx_description
1 polymer ?
#
loop_
_entity_poly.entity_id
_entity_poly.type
_entity_poly.pdbx_seq_one_letter_code
_entity_poly.pdbx_strand_id
1 'polypeptide(L)'
;MSELAAKFSAGLLVLAACVAAALYVRELHADLATARLQLADTRQGLADRDGAIRRLQQDAAGRARQQARLDRTQNAIASKLDAVRLENRRLIDENAALRAWADTRLPDDVVRLQATPALTGADDYVGPLPDGEPVHAAGARAAHQR
;
A
#
# COMPACT_ATOMS: atom_id res chain seq x y z
N MET A 1 99.17 7.83 -35.75
CA MET A 1 98.24 8.77 -35.08
C MET A 1 96.77 8.53 -35.41
N SER A 2 96.41 7.78 -36.47
CA SER A 2 95.02 7.48 -36.88
C SER A 2 94.31 6.41 -36.04
N GLU A 3 95.01 5.42 -35.50
CA GLU A 3 94.39 4.29 -34.78
C GLU A 3 93.81 4.69 -33.41
N LEU A 4 94.49 5.57 -32.68
CA LEU A 4 93.99 6.14 -31.42
C LEU A 4 92.72 6.97 -31.67
N ALA A 5 92.72 7.82 -32.71
CA ALA A 5 91.56 8.62 -33.09
C ALA A 5 90.34 7.73 -33.43
N ALA A 6 90.54 6.63 -34.15
CA ALA A 6 89.48 5.67 -34.48
C ALA A 6 88.89 4.97 -33.23
N LYS A 7 89.73 4.62 -32.25
CA LYS A 7 89.29 4.02 -30.98
C LYS A 7 88.48 5.00 -30.14
N PHE A 8 88.91 6.28 -30.08
CA PHE A 8 88.15 7.32 -29.39
C PHE A 8 86.80 7.61 -30.05
N SER A 9 86.74 7.66 -31.39
CA SER A 9 85.47 7.84 -32.10
C SER A 9 84.51 6.66 -31.90
N ALA A 10 85.03 5.43 -31.89
CA ALA A 10 84.22 4.24 -31.60
C ALA A 10 83.66 4.27 -30.16
N GLY A 11 84.48 4.65 -29.17
CA GLY A 11 84.04 4.80 -27.79
C GLY A 11 82.97 5.89 -27.62
N LEU A 12 83.11 7.01 -28.32
CA LEU A 12 82.13 8.09 -28.29
C LEU A 12 80.78 7.67 -28.89
N LEU A 13 80.79 6.89 -29.98
CA LEU A 13 79.57 6.35 -30.58
C LEU A 13 78.85 5.37 -29.64
N VAL A 14 79.59 4.50 -28.97
CA VAL A 14 79.02 3.58 -27.97
C VAL A 14 78.41 4.36 -26.81
N LEU A 15 79.12 5.37 -26.31
CA LEU A 15 78.60 6.21 -25.23
C LEU A 15 77.33 6.96 -25.65
N ALA A 16 77.31 7.52 -26.86
CA ALA A 16 76.12 8.17 -27.41
C ALA A 16 74.92 7.20 -27.53
N ALA A 17 75.17 5.97 -27.98
CA ALA A 17 74.13 4.93 -28.03
C ALA A 17 73.60 4.57 -26.64
N CYS A 18 74.48 4.43 -25.65
CA CYS A 18 74.08 4.19 -24.26
C CYS A 18 73.24 5.34 -23.69
N VAL A 19 73.61 6.59 -23.97
CA VAL A 19 72.84 7.77 -23.55
C VAL A 19 71.46 7.79 -24.21
N ALA A 20 71.39 7.52 -25.52
CA ALA A 20 70.13 7.45 -26.24
C ALA A 20 69.22 6.34 -25.68
N ALA A 21 69.77 5.16 -25.39
CA ALA A 21 69.04 4.06 -24.77
C ALA A 21 68.54 4.43 -23.36
N ALA A 22 69.37 5.09 -22.55
CA ALA A 22 68.99 5.54 -21.21
C ALA A 22 67.84 6.56 -21.25
N LEU A 23 67.88 7.51 -22.19
CA LEU A 23 66.79 8.48 -22.40
C LEU A 23 65.51 7.77 -22.84
N TYR A 24 65.60 6.82 -23.78
CA TYR A 24 64.44 6.06 -24.25
C TYR A 24 63.78 5.25 -23.12
N VAL A 25 64.58 4.56 -22.29
CA VAL A 25 64.06 3.82 -21.12
C VAL A 25 63.39 4.76 -20.13
N ARG A 26 63.94 5.97 -19.93
CA ARG A 26 63.36 6.98 -19.05
C ARG A 26 62.00 7.45 -19.55
N GLU A 27 61.85 7.74 -20.84
CA GLU A 27 60.56 8.11 -21.44
C GLU A 27 59.54 6.97 -21.30
N LEU A 28 59.96 5.73 -21.59
CA LEU A 28 59.09 4.56 -21.45
C LEU A 28 58.59 4.39 -20.01
N HIS A 29 59.46 4.62 -19.01
CA HIS A 29 59.07 4.61 -17.61
C HIS A 29 58.10 5.76 -17.25
N ALA A 30 58.27 6.94 -17.84
CA ALA A 30 57.37 8.08 -17.63
C ALA A 30 55.97 7.81 -18.23
N ASP A 31 55.91 7.23 -19.43
CA ASP A 31 54.65 6.83 -20.08
C ASP A 31 53.93 5.76 -19.26
N LEU A 32 54.67 4.76 -18.78
CA LEU A 32 54.11 3.69 -17.95
C LEU A 32 53.58 4.25 -16.61
N ALA A 33 54.31 5.18 -15.99
CA ALA A 33 53.85 5.86 -14.78
C ALA A 33 52.54 6.64 -15.04
N THR A 34 52.46 7.36 -16.16
CA THR A 34 51.27 8.11 -16.57
C THR A 34 50.08 7.20 -16.83
N ALA A 35 50.28 6.10 -17.57
CA ALA A 35 49.24 5.12 -17.85
C ALA A 35 48.72 4.44 -16.56
N ARG A 36 49.60 4.16 -15.60
CA ARG A 36 49.20 3.64 -14.27
C ARG A 36 48.36 4.63 -13.49
N LEU A 37 48.70 5.92 -13.51
CA LEU A 37 47.92 6.97 -12.85
C LEU A 37 46.53 7.10 -13.48
N GLN A 38 46.44 7.11 -14.81
CA GLN A 38 45.16 7.16 -15.52
C GLN A 38 44.29 5.92 -15.22
N LEU A 39 44.91 4.73 -15.16
CA LEU A 39 44.20 3.51 -14.80
C LEU A 39 43.69 3.54 -13.35
N ALA A 40 44.47 4.11 -12.43
CA ALA A 40 44.06 4.28 -11.04
C ALA A 40 42.88 5.26 -10.93
N ASP A 41 42.97 6.41 -11.62
CA ASP A 41 41.92 7.43 -11.63
C ASP A 41 40.61 6.92 -12.23
N THR A 42 40.69 6.25 -13.38
CA THR A 42 39.51 5.63 -14.02
C THR A 42 38.88 4.54 -13.15
N ARG A 43 39.70 3.71 -12.47
CA ARG A 43 39.20 2.71 -11.51
C ARG A 43 38.52 3.37 -10.31
N GLN A 44 39.08 4.45 -9.79
CA GLN A 44 38.46 5.20 -8.70
C GLN A 44 37.12 5.80 -9.15
N GLY A 45 37.07 6.42 -10.33
CA GLY A 45 35.84 6.96 -10.89
C GLY A 45 34.77 5.88 -11.15
N LEU A 46 35.17 4.66 -11.53
CA LEU A 46 34.27 3.51 -11.63
C LEU A 46 33.75 3.08 -10.25
N ALA A 47 34.62 2.96 -9.25
CA ALA A 47 34.23 2.58 -7.90
C ALA A 47 33.24 3.60 -7.28
N ASP A 48 33.46 4.89 -7.53
CA ASP A 48 32.57 5.96 -7.07
C ASP A 48 31.19 5.87 -7.75
N ARG A 49 31.16 5.62 -9.06
CA ARG A 49 29.93 5.40 -9.83
C ARG A 49 29.19 4.15 -9.36
N ASP A 50 29.88 3.04 -9.13
CA ASP A 50 29.30 1.81 -8.60
C ASP A 50 28.73 2.03 -7.18
N GLY A 51 29.39 2.85 -6.37
CA GLY A 51 28.87 3.32 -5.09
C GLY A 51 27.57 4.11 -5.25
N ALA A 52 27.53 5.06 -6.19
CA ALA A 52 26.32 5.85 -6.48
C ALA A 52 25.18 4.98 -7.01
N ILE A 53 25.45 4.05 -7.93
CA ILE A 53 24.45 3.12 -8.47
C ILE A 53 23.87 2.26 -7.36
N ARG A 54 24.70 1.70 -6.46
CA ARG A 54 24.21 0.92 -5.31
C ARG A 54 23.30 1.73 -4.40
N ARG A 55 23.64 2.98 -4.10
CA ARG A 55 22.78 3.88 -3.31
C ARG A 55 21.44 4.13 -4.01
N LEU A 56 21.46 4.46 -5.31
CA LEU A 56 20.24 4.68 -6.10
C LEU A 56 19.35 3.42 -6.14
N GLN A 57 19.94 2.23 -6.26
CA GLN A 57 19.20 0.97 -6.22
C GLN A 57 18.57 0.71 -4.85
N GLN A 58 19.30 0.98 -3.76
CA GLN A 58 18.77 0.86 -2.40
C GLN A 58 17.61 1.84 -2.16
N ASP A 59 17.75 3.08 -2.61
CA ASP A 59 16.71 4.10 -2.51
C ASP A 59 15.48 3.71 -3.32
N ALA A 60 15.66 3.22 -4.55
CA ALA A 60 14.57 2.75 -5.40
C ALA A 60 13.84 1.56 -4.77
N ALA A 61 14.57 0.60 -4.19
CA ALA A 61 13.98 -0.52 -3.47
C ALA A 61 13.21 -0.06 -2.21
N GLY A 62 13.74 0.94 -1.48
CA GLY A 62 13.07 1.57 -0.35
C GLY A 62 11.75 2.24 -0.77
N ARG A 63 11.78 3.05 -1.83
CA ARG A 63 10.59 3.72 -2.39
C ARG A 63 9.55 2.73 -2.88
N ALA A 64 9.96 1.65 -3.56
CA ALA A 64 9.03 0.61 -4.01
C ALA A 64 8.30 -0.06 -2.85
N ARG A 65 8.99 -0.33 -1.73
CA ARG A 65 8.36 -0.88 -0.51
C ARG A 65 7.40 0.11 0.14
N GLN A 66 7.77 1.40 0.18
CA GLN A 66 6.90 2.45 0.69
C GLN A 66 5.63 2.58 -0.16
N GLN A 67 5.77 2.59 -1.48
CA GLN A 67 4.64 2.63 -2.41
C GLN A 67 3.70 1.43 -2.20
N ALA A 68 4.25 0.21 -2.16
CA ALA A 68 3.46 -0.99 -1.91
C ALA A 68 2.71 -0.94 -0.56
N ARG A 69 3.30 -0.30 0.48
CA ARG A 69 2.63 -0.10 1.77
C ARG A 69 1.50 0.93 1.66
N LEU A 70 1.70 2.02 0.91
CA LEU A 70 0.67 3.02 0.65
C LEU A 70 -0.50 2.41 -0.11
N ASP A 71 -0.24 1.63 -1.16
CA ASP A 71 -1.27 0.98 -1.96
C ASP A 71 -2.11 0.01 -1.11
N ARG A 72 -1.46 -0.81 -0.27
CA ARG A 72 -2.17 -1.69 0.68
C ARG A 72 -3.03 -0.91 1.66
N THR A 73 -2.51 0.21 2.18
CA THR A 73 -3.24 1.05 3.12
C THR A 73 -4.45 1.70 2.45
N GLN A 74 -4.29 2.22 1.24
CA GLN A 74 -5.39 2.79 0.45
C GLN A 74 -6.48 1.75 0.17
N ASN A 75 -6.10 0.54 -0.25
CA ASN A 75 -7.04 -0.55 -0.48
C ASN A 75 -7.79 -0.95 0.80
N ALA A 76 -7.09 -1.00 1.94
CA ALA A 76 -7.73 -1.29 3.22
C ALA A 76 -8.70 -0.20 3.65
N ILE A 77 -8.36 1.08 3.42
CA ILE A 77 -9.25 2.22 3.70
C ILE A 77 -10.48 2.17 2.80
N ALA A 78 -10.29 1.93 1.49
CA ALA A 78 -11.40 1.81 0.53
C ALA A 78 -12.36 0.69 0.93
N SER A 79 -11.82 -0.50 1.26
CA SER A 79 -12.64 -1.63 1.72
C SER A 79 -13.42 -1.31 3.00
N LYS A 80 -12.78 -0.65 3.99
CA LYS A 80 -13.47 -0.21 5.21
C LYS A 80 -14.57 0.81 4.91
N LEU A 81 -14.31 1.76 4.01
CA LEU A 81 -15.28 2.78 3.62
C LEU A 81 -16.50 2.14 2.95
N ASP A 82 -16.29 1.16 2.08
CA ASP A 82 -17.37 0.45 1.42
C ASP A 82 -18.20 -0.39 2.41
N ALA A 83 -17.54 -1.05 3.37
CA ALA A 83 -18.22 -1.76 4.45
C ALA A 83 -19.08 -0.80 5.30
N VAL A 84 -18.54 0.35 5.71
CA VAL A 84 -19.28 1.37 6.47
C VAL A 84 -20.45 1.91 5.67
N ARG A 85 -20.28 2.17 4.37
CA ARG A 85 -21.37 2.64 3.49
C ARG A 85 -22.49 1.62 3.36
N LEU A 86 -22.14 0.34 3.22
CA LEU A 86 -23.13 -0.74 3.16
C LEU A 86 -23.91 -0.84 4.47
N GLU A 87 -23.20 -0.80 5.60
CA GLU A 87 -23.83 -0.84 6.93
C GLU A 87 -24.74 0.37 7.15
N ASN A 88 -24.30 1.57 6.77
CA ASN A 88 -25.12 2.77 6.93
C ASN A 88 -26.42 2.68 6.10
N ARG A 89 -26.33 2.19 4.86
CA ARG A 89 -27.53 1.96 4.02
C ARG A 89 -28.48 0.97 4.68
N ARG A 90 -27.96 -0.17 5.16
CA ARG A 90 -28.75 -1.17 5.87
C ARG A 90 -29.48 -0.56 7.07
N LEU A 91 -28.77 0.20 7.91
CA LEU A 91 -29.36 0.84 9.08
C LEU A 91 -30.43 1.88 8.71
N ILE A 92 -30.23 2.64 7.63
CA ILE A 92 -31.24 3.58 7.11
C ILE A 92 -32.50 2.85 6.68
N ASP A 93 -32.36 1.76 5.91
CA ASP A 93 -33.48 0.97 5.41
C ASP A 93 -34.24 0.29 6.56
N GLU A 94 -33.52 -0.29 7.53
CA GLU A 94 -34.13 -0.87 8.74
C GLU A 94 -34.84 0.17 9.58
N ASN A 95 -34.27 1.37 9.74
CA ASN A 95 -34.91 2.44 10.49
C ASN A 95 -36.19 2.92 9.81
N ALA A 96 -36.20 3.04 8.48
CA ALA A 96 -37.38 3.38 7.71
C ALA A 96 -38.49 2.31 7.86
N ALA A 97 -38.12 1.03 7.81
CA ALA A 97 -39.06 -0.08 8.03
C ALA A 97 -39.65 -0.07 9.44
N LEU A 98 -38.84 0.18 10.47
CA LEU A 98 -39.30 0.27 11.86
C LEU A 98 -40.27 1.44 12.08
N ARG A 99 -39.99 2.60 11.48
CA ARG A 99 -40.91 3.75 11.51
C ARG A 99 -42.24 3.41 10.86
N ALA A 100 -42.21 2.83 9.65
CA ALA A 100 -43.43 2.42 8.94
C ALA A 100 -44.27 1.42 9.75
N TRP A 101 -43.63 0.46 10.43
CA TRP A 101 -44.32 -0.46 11.34
C TRP A 101 -44.94 0.27 12.54
N ALA A 102 -44.20 1.18 13.18
CA ALA A 102 -44.68 1.94 14.33
C ALA A 102 -45.85 2.88 13.98
N ASP A 103 -45.87 3.41 12.76
CA ASP A 103 -46.95 4.27 12.24
C ASP A 103 -48.20 3.45 11.80
N THR A 104 -48.12 2.12 11.77
CA THR A 104 -49.25 1.26 11.41
C THR A 104 -50.30 1.30 12.53
N ARG A 105 -51.57 1.53 12.20
CA ARG A 105 -52.67 1.54 13.19
C ARG A 105 -52.76 0.20 13.93
N LEU A 106 -52.88 0.27 15.26
CA LEU A 106 -53.10 -0.92 16.09
C LEU A 106 -54.45 -1.57 15.76
N PRO A 107 -54.53 -2.91 15.79
CA PRO A 107 -55.81 -3.62 15.66
C PRO A 107 -56.80 -3.22 16.76
N ASP A 108 -58.07 -3.11 16.40
CA ASP A 108 -59.13 -2.67 17.31
C ASP A 108 -59.24 -3.51 18.58
N ASP A 109 -58.92 -4.81 18.51
CA ASP A 109 -58.91 -5.71 19.66
C ASP A 109 -57.86 -5.33 20.71
N VAL A 110 -56.68 -4.89 20.28
CA VAL A 110 -55.59 -4.44 21.16
C VAL A 110 -55.94 -3.09 21.78
N VAL A 111 -56.53 -2.19 20.99
CA VAL A 111 -57.02 -0.89 21.48
C VAL A 111 -58.11 -1.09 22.53
N ARG A 112 -59.06 -1.99 22.28
CA ARG A 112 -60.13 -2.35 23.22
C ARG A 112 -59.59 -2.95 24.51
N LEU A 113 -58.59 -3.82 24.42
CA LEU A 113 -57.94 -4.41 25.58
C LEU A 113 -57.20 -3.35 26.43
N GLN A 114 -56.45 -2.45 25.79
CA GLN A 114 -55.78 -1.35 26.50
C GLN A 114 -56.77 -0.39 27.17
N ALA A 115 -57.90 -0.13 26.52
CA ALA A 115 -58.96 0.72 27.06
C ALA A 115 -59.79 0.02 28.15
N THR A 116 -59.56 -1.28 28.41
CA THR A 116 -60.29 -2.03 29.43
C THR A 116 -59.81 -1.60 30.83
N PRO A 117 -60.73 -1.28 31.76
CA PRO A 117 -60.37 -0.95 33.14
C PRO A 117 -59.54 -2.06 33.81
N ALA A 118 -58.61 -1.67 34.69
CA ALA A 118 -57.81 -2.63 35.43
C ALA A 118 -58.73 -3.53 36.30
N LEU A 119 -58.75 -4.83 36.00
CA LEU A 119 -59.46 -5.82 36.80
C LEU A 119 -58.65 -6.07 38.08
N THR A 120 -59.16 -5.60 39.22
CA THR A 120 -58.43 -5.60 40.50
C THR A 120 -58.93 -6.68 41.47
N GLY A 121 -60.08 -7.30 41.21
CA GLY A 121 -60.64 -8.40 41.99
C GLY A 121 -61.23 -9.52 41.14
N ALA A 122 -61.45 -10.69 41.74
CA ALA A 122 -62.06 -11.85 41.07
C ALA A 122 -63.51 -11.57 40.61
N ASP A 123 -64.23 -10.70 41.31
CA ASP A 123 -65.60 -10.30 40.96
C ASP A 123 -65.67 -9.47 39.66
N ASP A 124 -64.59 -8.75 39.33
CA ASP A 124 -64.51 -7.93 38.10
C ASP A 124 -64.43 -8.81 36.82
N TYR A 125 -64.06 -10.09 36.95
CA TYR A 125 -64.03 -11.03 35.81
C TYR A 125 -65.40 -11.61 35.44
N VAL A 126 -66.39 -11.53 36.34
CA VAL A 126 -67.67 -12.26 36.21
C VAL A 126 -68.79 -11.39 35.63
N GLY A 127 -68.68 -10.07 35.72
CA GLY A 127 -69.62 -9.13 35.09
C GLY A 127 -68.93 -8.35 33.98
N PRO A 128 -69.36 -8.36 32.71
CA PRO A 128 -70.49 -9.03 32.06
C PRO A 128 -70.02 -10.05 30.99
N LEU A 129 -70.39 -11.32 31.12
CA LEU A 129 -70.27 -12.30 30.03
C LEU A 129 -71.50 -12.11 29.11
N PRO A 130 -71.35 -11.65 27.85
CA PRO A 130 -72.46 -11.65 26.91
C PRO A 130 -72.85 -13.09 26.59
N ASP A 131 -74.15 -13.38 26.46
CA ASP A 131 -74.62 -14.66 25.92
C ASP A 131 -73.90 -14.93 24.59
N GLY A 132 -73.22 -16.08 24.52
CA GLY A 132 -72.15 -16.34 23.56
C GLY A 132 -72.54 -16.11 22.10
N GLU A 133 -71.93 -15.11 21.47
CA GLU A 133 -71.81 -15.02 20.02
C GLU A 133 -70.73 -16.03 19.56
N PRO A 134 -71.01 -16.90 18.56
CA PRO A 134 -70.07 -17.92 18.13
C PRO A 134 -68.79 -17.30 17.56
N VAL A 135 -67.65 -17.66 18.15
CA VAL A 135 -66.32 -17.25 17.67
C VAL A 135 -66.09 -17.73 16.23
N HIS A 136 -65.83 -16.78 15.33
CA HIS A 136 -65.48 -17.08 13.94
C HIS A 136 -64.17 -17.87 13.86
N ALA A 137 -64.15 -18.90 13.01
CA ALA A 137 -62.98 -19.75 12.81
C ALA A 137 -61.76 -18.93 12.35
N ALA A 138 -60.61 -19.22 12.95
CA ALA A 138 -59.31 -18.66 12.61
C ALA A 138 -58.92 -19.04 11.16
N GLY A 139 -59.42 -18.29 10.19
CA GLY A 139 -59.22 -18.57 8.77
C GLY A 139 -59.98 -17.63 7.83
N ALA A 140 -61.04 -16.96 8.29
CA ALA A 140 -61.75 -15.97 7.49
C ALA A 140 -61.00 -14.62 7.48
N ARG A 141 -59.85 -14.56 6.81
CA ARG A 141 -59.29 -13.28 6.33
C ARG A 141 -60.30 -12.71 5.35
N ALA A 142 -61.03 -11.68 5.76
CA ALA A 142 -61.73 -10.80 4.81
C ALA A 142 -60.69 -10.29 3.80
N ALA A 143 -60.93 -10.59 2.52
CA ALA A 143 -60.14 -10.08 1.42
C ALA A 143 -60.14 -8.54 1.50
N HIS A 144 -59.00 -7.95 1.86
CA HIS A 144 -58.77 -6.54 1.60
C HIS A 144 -58.82 -6.33 0.09
N GLN A 145 -59.86 -5.63 -0.36
CA GLN A 145 -59.95 -5.08 -1.71
C GLN A 145 -58.82 -4.08 -1.93
N ARG A 146 -58.42 -4.02 -3.20
CA ARG A 146 -57.35 -3.19 -3.78
C ARG A 146 -57.45 -1.71 -3.47
#